data_AF-A0A7G5H2H0-F1
#
_entry.id   AF-A0A7G5H2H0-F1
#
_cell.length_a   1.000
_cell.length_b   1.000
_cell.length_c   1.000
_cell.angle_alpha   90.00
_cell.angle_beta   90.00
_cell.angle_gamma   90.00
#
_symmetry.space_group_name_H-M   'P 1'
#
loop_
_entity.id
_entity.type
_entity.pdbx_description
1 polymer ?
#
loop_
_entity_poly.entity_id
_entity_poly.type
_entity_poly.pdbx_seq_one_letter_code
_entity_poly.pdbx_strand_id
1 'polypeptide(L)'
;MIIRTELSLTLLRDHQAAIMPAISPLLITGDVGRIVHEVITLAHKRNLINSSNLHEIAGVLTGFNLIESIYSGCGGYCEIDAKNIAISSEYSLINKKLTLCHEMGHAIQVRSGHFDKRTLLLSDLIREEQQAETIGYYLFKALFPSVTPKKEWFSVYFEQSDFVFLRNWYGEYCQNDLYKEPSPTL
;
A
#
# COMPACT_ATOMS: atom_id res chain seq x y z
N MET A 1 -18.98 30.32 -11.61
CA MET A 1 -19.73 29.48 -10.66
C MET A 1 -18.89 28.25 -10.36
N ILE A 2 -18.08 28.32 -9.30
CA ILE A 2 -17.19 27.22 -8.90
C ILE A 2 -18.03 26.29 -8.03
N ILE A 3 -18.48 25.18 -8.58
CA ILE A 3 -19.12 24.12 -7.82
C ILE A 3 -17.99 23.41 -7.07
N ARG A 4 -17.69 23.88 -5.86
CA ARG A 4 -16.92 23.10 -4.88
C ARG A 4 -17.81 21.94 -4.46
N THR A 5 -17.57 20.76 -5.02
CA THR A 5 -18.16 19.52 -4.51
C THR A 5 -17.59 19.24 -3.12
N GLU A 6 -18.31 19.69 -2.09
CA GLU A 6 -18.23 19.18 -0.72
C GLU A 6 -18.75 17.74 -0.66
N LEU A 7 -18.14 16.83 -1.43
CA LEU A 7 -18.29 15.40 -1.22
C LEU A 7 -17.37 15.01 -0.06
N SER A 8 -17.83 15.36 1.14
CA SER A 8 -17.75 14.59 2.37
C SER A 8 -16.36 14.12 2.82
N LEU A 9 -15.66 15.01 3.54
CA LEU A 9 -14.71 14.65 4.61
C LEU A 9 -15.34 13.74 5.69
N THR A 10 -16.65 13.51 5.65
CA THR A 10 -17.43 12.69 6.59
C THR A 10 -17.06 11.20 6.49
N LEU A 11 -16.71 10.70 5.30
CA LEU A 11 -16.18 9.33 5.14
C LEU A 11 -14.82 9.10 5.83
N LEU A 12 -14.04 10.17 6.01
CA LEU A 12 -12.75 10.16 6.71
C LEU A 12 -12.89 10.45 8.21
N ARG A 13 -13.96 11.14 8.64
CA ARG A 13 -14.19 11.55 10.04
C ARG A 13 -14.94 10.50 10.86
N ASP A 14 -15.82 9.72 10.25
CA ASP A 14 -16.70 8.77 10.99
C ASP A 14 -16.00 7.48 11.47
N HIS A 15 -14.66 7.39 11.33
CA HIS A 15 -13.88 6.24 11.77
C HIS A 15 -12.88 6.53 12.90
N GLN A 16 -13.01 7.68 13.58
CA GLN A 16 -12.17 8.02 14.74
C GLN A 16 -12.49 7.26 16.04
N ALA A 17 -13.52 6.41 16.08
CA ALA A 17 -13.80 5.57 17.24
C ALA A 17 -13.46 4.10 16.92
N ALA A 18 -12.29 3.67 17.43
CA ALA A 18 -11.77 2.29 17.48
C ALA A 18 -10.83 1.78 16.37
N ILE A 19 -10.11 2.65 15.64
CA ILE A 19 -9.04 2.20 14.73
C ILE A 19 -7.66 2.48 15.35
N MET A 20 -7.06 1.38 15.81
CA MET A 20 -5.64 1.05 15.79
C MET A 20 -4.62 2.18 15.52
N PRO A 21 -3.63 2.39 16.41
CA PRO A 21 -2.63 3.45 16.27
C PRO A 21 -1.63 3.31 15.09
N ALA A 22 -1.82 2.38 14.15
CA ALA A 22 -0.93 2.13 13.02
C ALA A 22 -1.42 2.78 11.71
N ILE A 23 -2.70 2.60 11.35
CA ILE A 23 -3.24 3.15 10.09
C ILE A 23 -3.56 4.62 10.29
N SER A 24 -2.76 5.49 9.68
CA SER A 24 -2.88 6.93 9.86
C SER A 24 -3.48 7.60 8.63
N PRO A 25 -4.69 8.19 8.71
CA PRO A 25 -5.24 9.00 7.63
C PRO A 25 -4.32 10.16 7.21
N LEU A 26 -3.40 10.58 8.09
CA LEU A 26 -2.41 11.63 7.80
C LEU A 26 -1.39 11.20 6.74
N LEU A 27 -1.18 9.89 6.56
CA LEU A 27 -0.32 9.35 5.50
C LEU A 27 -0.98 9.41 4.12
N ILE A 28 -2.29 9.68 4.03
CA ILE A 28 -3.04 9.78 2.77
C ILE A 28 -3.55 11.22 2.63
N THR A 29 -2.63 12.15 2.42
CA THR A 29 -2.92 13.58 2.25
C THR A 29 -2.41 14.09 0.90
N GLY A 30 -2.76 15.32 0.54
CA GLY A 30 -2.31 15.96 -0.70
C GLY A 30 -2.68 15.14 -1.96
N ASP A 31 -1.71 14.99 -2.85
CA ASP A 31 -1.88 14.27 -4.12
C ASP A 31 -2.15 12.78 -3.94
N VAL A 32 -1.54 12.13 -2.94
CA VAL A 32 -1.80 10.71 -2.63
C VAL A 32 -3.28 10.52 -2.30
N GLY A 33 -3.82 11.34 -1.40
CA GLY A 33 -5.24 11.25 -1.04
C GLY A 33 -6.19 11.50 -2.20
N ARG A 34 -5.87 12.49 -3.06
CA ARG A 34 -6.64 12.74 -4.29
C ARG A 34 -6.63 11.53 -5.22
N ILE A 35 -5.47 10.91 -5.44
CA ILE A 35 -5.35 9.75 -6.35
C ILE A 35 -6.05 8.53 -5.78
N VAL A 36 -5.98 8.26 -4.47
CA VAL A 36 -6.74 7.17 -3.83
C VAL A 36 -8.24 7.36 -4.06
N HIS A 37 -8.76 8.58 -3.88
CA HIS A 37 -10.16 8.88 -4.12
C HIS A 37 -10.56 8.69 -5.61
N GLU A 38 -9.71 9.10 -6.55
CA GLU A 38 -9.91 8.88 -7.99
C GLU A 38 -9.96 7.38 -8.33
N VAL A 39 -9.07 6.58 -7.74
CA VAL A 39 -9.03 5.12 -7.92
C VAL A 39 -10.31 4.48 -7.41
N ILE A 40 -10.76 4.82 -6.19
CA ILE A 40 -12.01 4.29 -5.63
C ILE A 40 -13.21 4.69 -6.49
N THR A 41 -13.27 5.96 -6.91
CA THR A 41 -14.32 6.46 -7.80
C THR A 41 -14.35 5.70 -9.12
N LEU A 42 -13.19 5.41 -9.71
CA LEU A 42 -13.08 4.64 -10.94
C LEU A 42 -13.56 3.20 -10.73
N ALA A 43 -13.23 2.57 -9.61
CA ALA A 43 -13.70 1.23 -9.27
C ALA A 43 -15.23 1.14 -9.22
N HIS A 44 -15.90 2.13 -8.62
CA HIS A 44 -17.36 2.24 -8.66
C HIS A 44 -17.88 2.40 -10.10
N LYS A 45 -17.31 3.33 -10.88
CA LYS A 45 -17.73 3.58 -12.28
C LYS A 45 -17.58 2.37 -13.18
N ARG A 46 -16.61 1.49 -12.88
CA ARG A 46 -16.27 0.29 -13.65
C ARG A 46 -16.91 -0.98 -13.08
N ASN A 47 -17.75 -0.87 -12.05
CA ASN A 47 -18.37 -2.01 -11.36
C ASN A 47 -17.36 -3.06 -10.85
N LEU A 48 -16.24 -2.59 -10.31
CA LEU A 48 -15.16 -3.46 -9.80
C LEU A 48 -15.29 -3.78 -8.31
N ILE A 49 -16.27 -3.21 -7.63
CA ILE A 49 -16.53 -3.47 -6.21
C ILE A 49 -16.96 -4.94 -6.03
N ASN A 50 -16.30 -5.63 -5.10
CA ASN A 50 -16.37 -7.07 -4.85
C ASN A 50 -15.99 -7.96 -6.05
N SER A 51 -15.33 -7.42 -7.08
CA SER A 51 -14.88 -8.21 -8.21
C SER A 51 -13.90 -9.31 -7.75
N SER A 52 -14.05 -10.51 -8.31
CA SER A 52 -13.09 -11.60 -8.15
C SER A 52 -11.95 -11.53 -9.16
N ASN A 53 -12.06 -10.68 -10.19
CA ASN A 53 -11.07 -10.54 -11.25
C ASN A 53 -9.96 -9.56 -10.84
N LEU A 54 -8.97 -10.07 -10.11
CA LEU A 54 -7.86 -9.27 -9.60
C LEU A 54 -7.00 -8.64 -10.71
N HIS A 55 -6.86 -9.31 -11.86
CA HIS A 55 -6.13 -8.76 -13.01
C HIS A 55 -6.82 -7.51 -13.56
N GLU A 56 -8.15 -7.53 -13.65
CA GLU A 56 -8.93 -6.37 -14.11
C GLU A 56 -8.87 -5.22 -13.09
N ILE A 57 -8.94 -5.53 -11.79
CA ILE A 57 -8.76 -4.52 -10.74
C ILE A 57 -7.40 -3.82 -10.90
N ALA A 58 -6.30 -4.57 -10.99
CA ALA A 58 -4.97 -4.00 -11.15
C ALA A 58 -4.87 -3.16 -12.44
N GLY A 59 -5.23 -3.76 -13.59
CA GLY A 59 -5.10 -3.11 -14.89
C GLY A 59 -5.93 -1.85 -15.04
N VAL A 60 -7.19 -1.87 -14.59
CA VAL A 60 -8.09 -0.72 -14.76
C VAL A 60 -7.77 0.40 -13.77
N LEU A 61 -7.37 0.08 -12.54
CA LEU A 61 -7.23 1.07 -11.47
C LEU A 61 -5.84 1.70 -11.40
N THR A 62 -4.79 0.96 -11.78
CA THR A 62 -3.41 1.45 -11.73
C THR A 62 -2.74 1.52 -13.10
N GLY A 63 -3.24 0.78 -14.10
CA GLY A 63 -2.55 0.60 -15.38
C GLY A 63 -1.38 -0.38 -15.31
N PHE A 64 -1.26 -1.15 -14.22
CA PHE A 64 -0.25 -2.19 -14.05
C PHE A 64 -0.84 -3.57 -14.38
N ASN A 65 0.01 -4.47 -14.87
CA ASN A 65 -0.36 -5.87 -15.05
C ASN A 65 -0.27 -6.59 -13.70
N LEU A 66 -1.22 -7.48 -13.41
CA LEU A 66 -1.07 -8.44 -12.30
C LEU A 66 -0.36 -9.69 -12.81
N ILE A 67 0.68 -10.12 -12.11
CA ILE A 67 1.42 -11.36 -12.34
C ILE A 67 1.31 -12.22 -11.09
N GLU A 68 0.95 -13.48 -11.27
CA GLU A 68 1.00 -14.47 -10.20
C GLU A 68 2.21 -15.39 -10.41
N SER A 69 3.06 -15.53 -9.40
CA SER A 69 4.11 -16.55 -9.43
C SER A 69 4.50 -17.04 -8.04
N ILE A 70 5.30 -18.10 -8.00
CA ILE A 70 5.83 -18.65 -6.75
C ILE A 70 7.05 -17.81 -6.35
N TYR A 71 6.98 -17.19 -5.18
CA TYR A 71 8.07 -16.38 -4.63
C TYR A 71 8.56 -16.97 -3.31
N SER A 72 9.87 -17.15 -3.19
CA SER A 72 10.51 -17.43 -1.91
C SER A 72 10.93 -16.11 -1.25
N GLY A 73 10.32 -15.74 -0.12
CA GLY A 73 10.83 -14.70 0.78
C GLY A 73 10.13 -13.33 0.76
N CYS A 74 9.16 -13.09 -0.13
CA CYS A 74 8.27 -11.91 -0.08
C CYS A 74 6.84 -12.29 -0.50
N GLY A 75 5.84 -11.55 -0.02
CA GLY A 75 4.43 -11.82 -0.34
C GLY A 75 3.97 -11.28 -1.69
N GLY A 76 4.61 -10.20 -2.14
CA GLY A 76 4.38 -9.50 -3.40
C GLY A 76 5.43 -8.41 -3.59
N TYR A 77 5.43 -7.79 -4.77
CA TYR A 77 6.16 -6.55 -5.02
C TYR A 77 5.57 -5.77 -6.21
N CYS A 78 5.86 -4.48 -6.27
CA CYS A 78 5.46 -3.59 -7.34
C CYS A 78 6.67 -3.20 -8.18
N GLU A 79 6.76 -3.75 -9.39
CA GLU A 79 7.80 -3.44 -10.36
C GLU A 79 7.39 -2.25 -11.23
N ILE A 80 7.90 -1.09 -10.87
CA ILE A 80 7.51 0.21 -11.45
C ILE A 80 7.85 0.29 -12.95
N ASP A 81 9.05 -0.12 -13.33
CA ASP A 81 9.58 0.07 -14.69
C ASP A 81 8.85 -0.82 -15.71
N ALA A 82 8.51 -2.05 -15.33
CA ALA A 82 7.75 -2.98 -16.16
C ALA A 82 6.22 -2.82 -15.99
N LYS A 83 5.77 -1.98 -15.04
CA LYS A 83 4.38 -1.81 -14.63
C LYS A 83 3.72 -3.13 -14.25
N ASN A 84 4.38 -3.90 -13.40
CA ASN A 84 3.85 -5.16 -12.89
C ASN A 84 3.59 -5.09 -11.40
N ILE A 85 2.46 -5.64 -10.97
CA ILE A 85 2.20 -6.01 -9.58
C ILE A 85 2.34 -7.53 -9.52
N ALA A 86 3.26 -8.00 -8.70
CA ALA A 86 3.50 -9.41 -8.46
C ALA A 86 2.84 -9.84 -7.15
N ILE A 87 2.10 -10.95 -7.18
CA ILE A 87 1.55 -11.60 -5.98
C ILE A 87 1.89 -13.08 -5.97
N SER A 88 2.02 -13.68 -4.78
CA SER A 88 2.23 -15.12 -4.67
C SER A 88 1.03 -15.90 -5.21
N SER A 89 1.28 -16.83 -6.14
CA SER A 89 0.26 -17.73 -6.67
C SER A 89 -0.31 -18.69 -5.61
N GLU A 90 0.45 -18.95 -4.55
CA GLU A 90 0.11 -19.89 -3.45
C GLU A 90 -0.78 -19.25 -2.38
N TYR A 91 -1.02 -17.94 -2.46
CA TYR A 91 -1.85 -17.25 -1.48
C TYR A 91 -3.33 -17.61 -1.58
N SER A 92 -3.97 -17.67 -0.42
CA SER A 92 -5.43 -17.67 -0.33
C SER A 92 -6.00 -16.43 -1.02
N LEU A 93 -7.25 -16.48 -1.49
CA LEU A 93 -7.87 -15.34 -2.16
C LEU A 93 -7.88 -14.06 -1.30
N ILE A 94 -8.05 -14.19 0.02
CA ILE A 94 -7.98 -13.04 0.93
C ILE A 94 -6.59 -12.44 0.94
N ASN A 95 -5.54 -13.25 1.06
CA ASN A 95 -4.15 -12.78 1.05
C ASN A 95 -3.79 -12.15 -0.30
N LYS A 96 -4.24 -12.72 -1.42
CA LYS A 96 -4.08 -12.11 -2.75
C LYS A 96 -4.70 -10.72 -2.83
N LYS A 97 -5.91 -10.53 -2.27
CA LYS A 97 -6.57 -9.22 -2.21
C LYS A 97 -5.82 -8.22 -1.32
N LEU A 98 -5.34 -8.66 -0.15
CA LEU A 98 -4.56 -7.83 0.76
C LEU A 98 -3.27 -7.36 0.09
N THR A 99 -2.47 -8.30 -0.44
CA THR A 99 -1.22 -8.00 -1.16
C THR A 99 -1.49 -7.11 -2.37
N LEU A 100 -2.49 -7.41 -3.19
CA LEU A 100 -2.84 -6.54 -4.32
C LEU A 100 -3.11 -5.10 -3.88
N CYS A 101 -3.90 -4.90 -2.82
CA CYS A 101 -4.21 -3.55 -2.35
C CYS A 101 -2.97 -2.82 -1.83
N HIS A 102 -2.06 -3.51 -1.14
CA HIS A 102 -0.76 -2.96 -0.73
C HIS A 102 0.08 -2.55 -1.94
N GLU A 103 0.28 -3.44 -2.93
CA GLU A 103 1.10 -3.15 -4.11
C GLU A 103 0.49 -2.07 -5.02
N MET A 104 -0.84 -1.98 -5.06
CA MET A 104 -1.55 -0.85 -5.68
C MET A 104 -1.23 0.48 -4.97
N GLY A 105 -0.96 0.45 -3.66
CA GLY A 105 -0.46 1.58 -2.89
C GLY A 105 0.85 2.12 -3.46
N HIS A 106 1.82 1.24 -3.73
CA HIS A 106 3.06 1.63 -4.41
C HIS A 106 2.83 2.20 -5.82
N ALA A 107 1.93 1.59 -6.61
CA ALA A 107 1.58 2.14 -7.91
C ALA A 107 0.96 3.55 -7.83
N ILE A 108 0.21 3.85 -6.75
CA ILE A 108 -0.34 5.17 -6.47
C ILE A 108 0.75 6.16 -6.04
N GLN A 109 1.71 5.74 -5.20
CA GLN A 109 2.87 6.55 -4.79
C GLN A 109 3.71 6.99 -5.99
N VAL A 110 3.89 6.10 -6.97
CA VAL A 110 4.56 6.45 -8.24
C VAL A 110 3.77 7.51 -9.00
N ARG A 111 2.44 7.35 -9.10
CA ARG A 111 1.58 8.33 -9.78
C ARG A 111 1.54 9.69 -9.09
N SER A 112 1.72 9.74 -7.77
CA SER A 112 1.79 11.00 -7.02
C SER A 112 3.17 11.67 -7.08
N GLY A 113 4.17 11.01 -7.67
CA GLY A 113 5.55 11.50 -7.74
C GLY A 113 6.36 11.29 -6.45
N HIS A 114 5.86 10.48 -5.52
CA HIS A 114 6.45 10.30 -4.19
C HIS A 114 7.46 9.15 -4.07
N PHE A 115 7.80 8.46 -5.16
CA PHE A 115 8.80 7.38 -5.12
C PHE A 115 10.13 7.81 -5.74
N ASP A 116 11.07 8.31 -4.92
CA ASP A 116 12.43 8.65 -5.35
C ASP A 116 13.43 7.58 -4.91
N LYS A 117 13.81 6.67 -5.83
CA LYS A 117 14.81 5.61 -5.59
C LYS A 117 16.23 6.14 -5.30
N ARG A 118 16.48 7.46 -5.36
CA ARG A 118 17.83 8.04 -5.27
C ARG A 118 18.39 8.12 -3.85
N THR A 119 17.57 8.00 -2.81
CA THR A 119 18.01 7.92 -1.41
C THR A 119 17.26 6.82 -0.67
N LEU A 120 17.98 5.78 -0.24
CA LEU A 120 17.42 4.61 0.45
C LEU A 120 17.72 4.69 1.96
N LEU A 121 17.30 5.78 2.60
CA LEU A 121 17.32 5.85 4.06
C LEU A 121 16.28 4.87 4.61
N LEU A 122 16.61 4.14 5.66
CA LEU A 122 15.71 3.17 6.28
C LEU A 122 14.41 3.83 6.75
N SER A 123 14.51 5.03 7.34
CA SER A 123 13.34 5.81 7.77
C SER A 123 12.40 6.19 6.62
N ASP A 124 12.95 6.55 5.46
CA ASP A 124 12.17 6.87 4.25
C ASP A 124 11.47 5.61 3.72
N LEU A 125 12.19 4.49 3.62
CA LEU A 125 11.61 3.21 3.20
C LEU A 125 10.44 2.78 4.10
N ILE A 126 10.62 2.86 5.42
CA ILE A 126 9.56 2.55 6.39
C ILE A 126 8.35 3.47 6.19
N ARG A 127 8.56 4.76 5.97
CA ARG A 127 7.47 5.70 5.73
C ARG A 127 6.71 5.35 4.45
N GLU A 128 7.41 5.01 3.38
CA GLU A 128 6.79 4.61 2.11
C GLU A 128 5.96 3.33 2.26
N GLU A 129 6.49 2.31 2.94
CA GLU A 129 5.79 1.05 3.22
C GLU A 129 4.55 1.28 4.11
N GLN A 130 4.67 2.08 5.15
CA GLN A 130 3.53 2.45 6.02
C GLN A 130 2.44 3.21 5.26
N GLN A 131 2.83 4.09 4.33
CA GLN A 131 1.88 4.79 3.47
C GLN A 131 1.21 3.80 2.49
N ALA A 132 1.96 2.89 1.87
CA ALA A 132 1.42 1.86 0.99
C ALA A 132 0.43 0.93 1.74
N GLU A 133 0.77 0.50 2.95
CA GLU A 133 -0.10 -0.29 3.83
C GLU A 133 -1.38 0.45 4.18
N THR A 134 -1.26 1.74 4.53
CA THR A 134 -2.40 2.60 4.85
C THR A 134 -3.30 2.75 3.61
N ILE A 135 -2.73 3.01 2.42
CA ILE A 135 -3.49 3.07 1.17
C ILE A 135 -4.20 1.74 0.91
N GLY A 136 -3.48 0.62 1.08
CA GLY A 136 -3.98 -0.73 0.91
C GLY A 136 -5.21 -1.01 1.77
N TYR A 137 -5.20 -0.59 3.03
CA TYR A 137 -6.36 -0.69 3.91
C TYR A 137 -7.61 0.03 3.36
N TYR A 138 -7.46 1.30 2.94
CA TYR A 138 -8.59 2.06 2.41
C TYR A 138 -9.10 1.51 1.07
N LEU A 139 -8.18 1.08 0.20
CA LEU A 139 -8.53 0.39 -1.04
C LEU A 139 -9.27 -0.90 -0.76
N PHE A 140 -8.78 -1.74 0.14
CA PHE A 140 -9.40 -3.00 0.48
C PHE A 140 -10.83 -2.82 0.99
N LYS A 141 -11.01 -1.88 1.92
CA LYS A 141 -12.33 -1.56 2.48
C LYS A 141 -13.32 -1.06 1.42
N ALA A 142 -12.84 -0.26 0.48
CA ALA A 142 -13.66 0.28 -0.60
C ALA A 142 -13.98 -0.79 -1.67
N LEU A 143 -12.98 -1.57 -2.08
CA LEU A 143 -13.09 -2.57 -3.14
C LEU A 143 -13.78 -3.85 -2.67
N PHE A 144 -13.66 -4.24 -1.41
CA PHE A 144 -14.18 -5.49 -0.87
C PHE A 144 -15.05 -5.27 0.38
N PRO A 145 -16.10 -4.42 0.33
CA PRO A 145 -16.87 -4.04 1.50
C PRO A 145 -17.63 -5.20 2.17
N SER A 146 -17.78 -6.35 1.49
CA SER A 146 -18.35 -7.56 2.09
C SER A 146 -17.40 -8.27 3.07
N VAL A 147 -16.14 -7.83 3.16
CA VAL A 147 -15.12 -8.40 4.03
C VAL A 147 -14.68 -7.34 5.03
N THR A 148 -14.96 -7.56 6.32
CA THR A 148 -14.47 -6.66 7.37
C THR A 148 -12.96 -6.85 7.56
N PRO A 149 -12.13 -5.82 7.30
CA PRO A 149 -10.69 -5.93 7.50
C PRO A 149 -10.37 -6.12 8.98
N LYS A 150 -9.45 -7.05 9.27
CA LYS A 150 -8.92 -7.24 10.63
C LYS A 150 -7.68 -6.39 10.85
N LYS A 151 -7.38 -6.15 12.13
CA LYS A 151 -6.25 -5.33 12.55
C LYS A 151 -4.93 -5.88 12.04
N GLU A 152 -4.72 -7.15 12.30
CA GLU A 152 -3.50 -7.90 11.99
C GLU A 152 -3.24 -8.05 10.49
N TRP A 153 -4.20 -7.72 9.63
CA TRP A 153 -4.02 -7.78 8.18
C TRP A 153 -3.28 -6.58 7.61
N PHE A 154 -3.25 -5.46 8.34
CA PHE A 154 -2.67 -4.19 7.88
C PHE A 154 -1.73 -3.57 8.92
N SER A 155 -1.05 -4.43 9.69
CA SER A 155 -0.08 -4.02 10.70
C SER A 155 1.37 -4.25 10.29
N VAL A 156 1.61 -4.78 9.09
CA VAL A 156 2.97 -4.98 8.56
C VAL A 156 3.62 -3.61 8.35
N TYR A 157 4.91 -3.52 8.67
CA TYR A 157 5.72 -2.30 8.63
C TYR A 157 5.43 -1.28 9.72
N PHE A 158 4.75 -1.69 10.79
CA PHE A 158 4.55 -0.88 12.00
C PHE A 158 5.32 -1.42 13.22
N GLU A 159 6.08 -2.50 13.06
CA GLU A 159 6.86 -3.14 14.13
C GLU A 159 8.36 -3.19 13.80
N GLN A 160 9.21 -3.23 14.86
CA GLN A 160 10.66 -3.20 14.70
C GLN A 160 11.21 -4.38 13.89
N SER A 161 10.56 -5.55 13.96
CA SER A 161 10.92 -6.73 13.15
C SER A 161 10.83 -6.45 11.66
N ASP A 162 9.84 -5.66 11.23
CA ASP A 162 9.64 -5.31 9.83
C ASP A 162 10.73 -4.35 9.35
N PHE A 163 11.23 -3.48 10.23
CA PHE A 163 12.32 -2.56 9.92
C PHE A 163 13.63 -3.32 9.70
N VAL A 164 13.87 -4.34 10.52
CA VAL A 164 15.00 -5.26 10.36
C VAL A 164 14.86 -6.05 9.05
N PHE A 165 13.65 -6.55 8.74
CA PHE A 165 13.37 -7.21 7.46
C PHE A 165 13.67 -6.28 6.27
N LEU A 166 13.13 -5.05 6.27
CA LEU A 166 13.35 -4.06 5.20
C LEU A 166 14.83 -3.75 5.02
N ARG A 167 15.56 -3.51 6.11
CA ARG A 167 17.02 -3.31 6.05
C ARG A 167 17.72 -4.49 5.39
N ASN A 168 17.40 -5.72 5.79
CA ASN A 168 18.01 -6.92 5.24
C ASN A 168 17.63 -7.15 3.77
N TRP A 169 16.40 -6.82 3.39
CA TRP A 169 15.90 -6.93 2.02
C TRP A 169 16.66 -6.01 1.06
N TYR A 170 16.84 -4.74 1.45
CA TYR A 170 17.58 -3.76 0.65
C TYR A 170 19.10 -3.89 0.82
N GLY A 171 19.57 -4.57 1.86
CA GLY A 171 20.99 -4.86 2.09
C GLY A 171 21.87 -3.61 2.13
N GLU A 172 23.02 -3.66 1.46
CA GLU A 172 24.00 -2.57 1.41
C GLU A 172 23.49 -1.31 0.70
N TYR A 173 22.39 -1.40 -0.05
CA TYR A 173 21.78 -0.25 -0.71
C TYR A 173 21.01 0.64 0.28
N CYS A 174 20.64 0.14 1.46
CA CYS A 174 19.91 0.89 2.47
C CYS A 174 20.84 1.45 3.57
N GLN A 175 20.75 2.75 3.80
CA GLN A 175 21.48 3.42 4.88
C GLN A 175 20.61 3.44 6.15
N ASN A 176 21.13 2.86 7.24
CA ASN A 176 20.46 2.87 8.53
C ASN A 176 20.65 4.20 9.27
N ASP A 177 19.60 5.02 9.29
CA ASP A 177 19.54 6.32 9.96
C ASP A 177 18.71 6.31 11.27
N LEU A 178 18.13 5.16 11.64
CA LEU A 178 17.21 5.04 12.77
C LEU A 178 17.87 4.58 14.07
N TYR A 179 18.92 3.76 14.00
CA TYR A 179 19.60 3.24 15.18
C TYR A 179 21.09 3.08 14.91
N LYS A 180 21.91 3.33 15.94
CA LYS A 180 23.33 3.04 15.87
C LYS A 180 23.53 1.53 15.74
N GLU A 181 24.28 1.12 14.73
CA GLU A 181 24.75 -0.26 14.68
C GLU A 181 25.61 -0.55 15.91
N PRO A 182 25.49 -1.74 16.52
CA PRO A 182 26.46 -2.14 17.52
C PRO A 182 27.84 -2.07 16.86
N SER A 183 28.76 -1.32 17.49
CA SER A 183 30.14 -1.26 17.03
C SER A 183 30.67 -2.68 16.86
N PRO A 184 31.40 -3.00 15.79
CA PRO A 184 32.06 -4.28 15.69
C PRO A 184 32.92 -4.45 16.94
N THR A 185 32.67 -5.53 17.69
CA THR A 185 33.51 -5.94 18.81
C THR A 185 34.89 -6.22 18.23
N LEU A 186 35.84 -5.33 18.50
CA LEU A 186 37.26 -5.50 18.20
C LEU A 186 37.87 -6.57 19.11
#